data_AF-A0A5Y5GQA6-F1
#
_entry.id   AF-A0A5Y5GQA6-F1
#
_cell.length_a   1.000
_cell.length_b   1.000
_cell.length_c   1.000
_cell.angle_alpha   90.00
_cell.angle_beta   90.00
_cell.angle_gamma   90.00
#
_symmetry.space_group_name_H-M   'P 1'
#
loop_
_entity.id
_entity.type
_entity.pdbx_description
1 polymer ?
#
loop_
_entity_poly.entity_id
_entity_poly.type
_entity_poly.pdbx_seq_one_letter_code
_entity_poly.pdbx_strand_id
1 'polypeptide(L)' 'MPLTDSKIRATKPSPTPFKLTASHGLYLLVSPGGSRLWYLKYHFDRKEYSARWIREP' A
#
# COMPACT_ATOMS: atom_id res chain seq x y z
N MET A 1 -12.58 -5.61 7.69
CA MET A 1 -11.63 -6.74 7.84
C MET A 1 -10.24 -6.21 7.57
N PRO A 2 -9.25 -6.43 8.45
CA PRO A 2 -7.89 -5.94 8.25
C PRO A 2 -7.22 -6.64 7.04
N LEU A 3 -6.35 -5.91 6.36
CA LEU A 3 -5.55 -6.44 5.25
C LEU A 3 -4.45 -7.35 5.84
N THR A 4 -4.69 -8.65 5.87
CA THR A 4 -3.72 -9.64 6.39
C THR A 4 -2.60 -9.89 5.38
N ASP A 5 -1.38 -10.17 5.84
CA ASP A 5 -0.22 -10.55 5.00
C ASP A 5 -0.58 -11.64 3.98
N SER A 6 -1.36 -12.65 4.38
CA SER A 6 -1.83 -13.73 3.48
C SER A 6 -2.65 -13.20 2.30
N LYS A 7 -3.54 -12.21 2.53
CA LYS A 7 -4.30 -11.57 1.46
C LYS A 7 -3.37 -10.81 0.53
N ILE A 8 -2.39 -10.08 1.07
CA ILE A 8 -1.42 -9.30 0.29
C ILE A 8 -0.56 -10.20 -0.60
N ARG A 9 -0.13 -11.35 -0.09
CA ARG A 9 0.62 -12.34 -0.87
C ARG A 9 -0.23 -13.02 -1.94
N ALA A 10 -1.50 -13.29 -1.63
CA ALA A 10 -2.46 -13.88 -2.56
C ALA A 10 -2.95 -12.90 -3.64
N THR A 11 -2.82 -11.58 -3.41
CA THR A 11 -3.21 -10.56 -4.38
C THR A 11 -2.34 -10.65 -5.63
N LYS A 12 -2.97 -10.98 -6.76
CA LYS A 12 -2.33 -10.98 -8.07
C LYS A 12 -2.25 -9.55 -8.63
N PRO A 13 -1.19 -9.21 -9.37
CA PRO A 13 -1.14 -7.95 -10.11
C PRO A 13 -2.28 -7.91 -11.13
N SER A 14 -2.97 -6.78 -11.17
CA SER A 14 -4.04 -6.46 -12.11
C SER A 14 -3.44 -5.65 -13.26
N PRO A 15 -4.03 -5.66 -14.47
CA PRO A 15 -3.59 -4.80 -15.58
C PRO A 15 -3.61 -3.30 -15.25
N THR A 16 -4.32 -2.89 -14.19
CA THR A 16 -4.34 -1.52 -13.68
C THR A 16 -3.72 -1.44 -12.29
N PRO A 17 -2.99 -0.36 -11.96
CA PRO A 17 -2.47 -0.16 -10.61
C PRO A 17 -3.61 0.04 -9.62
N PHE A 18 -3.58 -0.68 -8.51
CA PHE A 18 -4.59 -0.57 -7.45
C PHE A 18 -3.96 -0.40 -6.07
N LYS A 19 -4.72 0.24 -5.18
CA LYS A 19 -4.34 0.49 -3.80
C LYS A 19 -5.06 -0.50 -2.90
N LEU A 20 -4.29 -1.26 -2.13
CA LEU A 20 -4.82 -2.09 -1.06
C LEU A 20 -4.66 -1.35 0.26
N THR A 21 -5.74 -0.75 0.73
CA THR A 21 -5.77 -0.08 2.02
C THR A 21 -5.65 -1.12 3.14
N ALA A 22 -4.67 -0.93 4.01
CA ALA A 22 -4.52 -1.67 5.25
C ALA A 22 -5.19 -0.88 6.40
N SER A 23 -4.45 -0.62 7.47
CA SER A 23 -4.94 0.12 8.64
C SER A 23 -4.06 1.34 8.89
N HIS A 24 -4.58 2.33 9.65
CA HIS A 24 -3.82 3.53 10.05
C HIS A 24 -3.21 4.35 8.89
N GLY A 25 -3.91 4.41 7.75
CA GLY A 25 -3.42 5.15 6.57
C GLY A 25 -2.35 4.41 5.77
N LEU A 26 -1.92 3.22 6.18
CA LEU A 26 -1.03 2.37 5.40
C LEU A 26 -1.78 1.76 4.22
N TYR A 27 -1.21 1.82 3.03
CA TYR A 27 -1.72 1.14 1.85
C TYR A 27 -0.59 0.56 1.00
N LEU A 28 -0.86 -0.55 0.34
CA LEU A 28 0.04 -1.16 -0.63
C LEU A 28 -0.38 -0.77 -2.04
N LEU A 29 0.51 -0.17 -2.79
CA LEU A 29 0.36 0.07 -4.22
C LEU A 29 0.90 -1.13 -4.99
N VAL A 30 0.01 -1.81 -5.72
CA VAL A 30 0.36 -2.93 -6.58
C VAL A 30 0.34 -2.44 -8.01
N SER A 31 1.51 -2.45 -8.66
CA SER A 31 1.63 -2.09 -10.08
C SER A 31 1.33 -3.30 -10.97
N PRO A 32 0.89 -3.07 -12.22
CA PRO A 32 0.66 -4.14 -13.20
C PRO A 32 1.90 -5.00 -13.47
N GLY A 33 3.10 -4.40 -13.38
CA GLY A 33 4.38 -5.10 -13.51
C GLY A 33 4.78 -5.97 -12.31
N GLY A 34 3.90 -6.16 -11.30
CA GLY A 34 4.18 -6.99 -10.13
C GLY A 34 4.94 -6.29 -9.00
N SER A 35 5.39 -5.04 -9.21
CA SER A 35 5.97 -4.21 -8.17
C SER A 35 4.94 -3.92 -7.07
N ARG A 36 5.37 -4.08 -5.83
CA ARG A 36 4.55 -3.89 -4.63
C ARG A 36 5.26 -2.89 -3.72
N LEU A 37 4.66 -1.72 -3.54
CA LEU A 37 5.24 -0.62 -2.76
C LEU A 37 4.30 -0.21 -1.64
N TRP A 38 4.82 -0.16 -0.42
CA TRP A 38 4.06 0.35 0.70
C TRP A 38 4.12 1.87 0.76
N TYR A 39 2.98 2.48 1.09
CA TYR A 39 2.85 3.91 1.30
C TYR A 39 2.07 4.17 2.58
N LEU A 40 2.51 5.17 3.34
CA LEU A 40 1.80 5.69 4.49
C LEU A 40 1.15 7.01 4.11
N LYS A 41 -0.18 7.04 4.16
CA LYS A 41 -0.96 8.26 4.10
C LYS A 41 -1.07 8.86 5.50
N TYR A 42 -0.63 10.10 5.67
CA TYR A 42 -0.73 10.82 6.94
C TYR A 42 -1.09 12.28 6.70
N HIS A 43 -1.63 12.92 7.73
CA HIS A 43 -1.94 14.34 7.73
C HIS A 43 -0.97 15.05 8.67
N PHE A 44 -0.26 16.05 8.15
CA PHE A 44 0.61 16.92 8.94
C PHE A 44 0.28 18.36 8.57
N ASP A 45 0.07 19.21 9.56
CA ASP A 45 -0.28 20.62 9.34
C ASP A 45 -1.49 20.84 8.40
N ARG A 46 -2.57 20.05 8.59
CA ARG A 46 -3.77 19.99 7.72
C ARG A 46 -3.49 19.67 6.23
N LYS A 47 -2.24 19.32 5.88
CA LYS A 47 -1.85 18.85 4.55
C LYS A 47 -1.76 17.34 4.54
N GLU A 48 -2.19 16.76 3.43
CA GLU A 48 -2.10 15.34 3.18
C GLU A 48 -0.74 15.01 2.58
N TYR A 49 -0.06 14.04 3.17
CA TYR A 49 1.22 13.52 2.70
C TYR A 49 1.13 12.01 2.52
N SER A 50 1.92 11.53 1.57
CA SER A 50 2.10 10.10 1.31
C SER A 50 3.58 9.79 1.21
N ALA A 51 4.12 9.07 2.19
CA ALA A 51 5.51 8.63 2.21
C ALA A 51 5.62 7.17 1.79
N ARG A 52 6.65 6.81 1.03
CA ARG A 52 6.96 5.41 0.71
C ARG A 52 7.52 4.74 1.96
N TRP A 53 6.84 3.70 2.43
CA TRP A 53 7.32 2.87 3.52
C TRP A 53 8.27 1.83 2.93
N ILE A 54 9.57 2.06 3.05
CA ILE A 54 10.58 1.07 2.68
C ILE A 54 10.76 0.18 3.91
N ARG A 55 10.22 -1.03 3.87
CA ARG A 55 10.63 -2.07 4.81
C ARG A 55 11.87 -2.70 4.18
N GLU A 56 13.04 -2.15 4.49
CA GLU A 56 14.29 -2.86 4.23
C GLU A 56 14.28 -4.16 5.08
N PRO A 57 14.80 -5.28 4.55
CA PRO A 57 14.84 -6.55 5.26
C PRO A 57 15.67 -6.49 6.55
#